data_AF-A0A9D7UC78-F1
#
_entry.id   AF-A0A9D7UC78-F1
#
_cell.length_a   1.000
_cell.length_b   1.000
_cell.length_c   1.000
_cell.angle_alpha   90.00
_cell.angle_beta   90.00
_cell.angle_gamma   90.00
#
_symmetry.space_group_name_H-M   'P 1'
#
loop_
_entity.id
_entity.type
_entity.pdbx_description
1 polymer ?
#
loop_
_entity_poly.entity_id
_entity_poly.type
_entity_poly.pdbx_seq_one_letter_code
_entity_poly.pdbx_strand_id
1 'polypeptide(L)' 'MGLIYADLELISAEDVALERKGYIQKNQIKKEKVTALVDSGAYMMCINEHIKNQLDLMFIETKEAEMANGTITRIDV' A
#
# COMPACT_ATOMS: atom_id res chain seq x y z
N MET A 1 15.61 14.82 16.47
CA MET A 1 14.38 14.19 15.92
C MET A 1 14.86 13.17 14.89
N GLY A 2 14.55 11.89 15.09
CA GLY A 2 15.08 10.79 14.28
C GLY A 2 14.03 10.19 13.34
N LEU A 3 14.48 9.38 12.39
CA LEU A 3 13.58 8.59 11.55
C LEU A 3 12.92 7.52 12.44
N ILE A 4 11.60 7.49 12.47
CA ILE A 4 10.82 6.47 13.18
C ILE A 4 10.35 5.45 12.16
N TYR A 5 10.59 4.17 12.44
CA TYR A 5 10.15 3.07 11.60
C TYR A 5 9.13 2.21 12.34
N ALA A 6 8.21 1.64 11.58
CA ALA A 6 7.24 0.67 12.07
C ALA A 6 7.24 -0.57 11.18
N ASP A 7 7.23 -1.74 11.80
CA ASP A 7 7.02 -3.00 11.09
C ASP A 7 5.52 -3.24 10.92
N LEU A 8 5.09 -3.45 9.68
CA LEU A 8 3.70 -3.62 9.29
C LEU A 8 3.53 -4.92 8.48
N GLU A 9 2.34 -5.51 8.55
CA GLU A 9 1.89 -6.54 7.60
C GLU A 9 0.76 -5.93 6.77
N LEU A 10 1.01 -5.78 5.47
CA LEU A 10 0.03 -5.32 4.50
C LEU A 10 -0.71 -6.54 3.95
N ILE A 11 -2.02 -6.42 3.74
CA ILE A 11 -2.88 -7.48 3.22
C ILE A 11 -3.75 -6.94 2.09
N SER A 12 -4.05 -7.78 1.09
CA SER A 12 -4.99 -7.41 0.03
C SER A 12 -6.43 -7.35 0.57
N ALA A 13 -7.04 -6.18 0.50
CA ALA A 13 -8.42 -5.97 0.95
C ALA A 13 -9.44 -6.75 0.08
N GLU A 14 -9.15 -6.91 -1.22
CA GLU A 14 -9.99 -7.68 -2.14
C GLU A 14 -9.97 -9.17 -1.79
N ASP A 15 -8.79 -9.73 -1.55
CA ASP A 15 -8.66 -11.13 -1.13
C ASP A 15 -9.39 -11.38 0.20
N VAL A 16 -9.33 -10.44 1.16
CA VAL A 16 -10.11 -10.53 2.40
C VAL A 16 -11.61 -10.56 2.11
N ALA A 17 -12.09 -9.78 1.15
CA ALA A 17 -13.50 -9.79 0.75
C ALA A 17 -13.90 -11.11 0.04
N LEU A 18 -13.00 -11.68 -0.77
CA LEU A 18 -13.20 -12.97 -1.44
C LEU A 18 -13.20 -14.15 -0.46
N GLU A 19 -12.31 -14.12 0.53
CA GLU A 19 -12.25 -15.13 1.59
C GLU A 19 -13.54 -15.13 2.42
N ARG A 20 -14.03 -13.94 2.81
CA ARG A 20 -15.32 -13.80 3.51
C ARG A 20 -16.51 -14.35 2.73
N LYS A 21 -16.43 -14.34 1.40
CA LYS A 21 -17.47 -14.90 0.50
C LYS A 21 -17.23 -16.37 0.16
N GLY A 22 -16.13 -16.97 0.62
CA GLY A 22 -15.79 -18.38 0.39
C GLY A 22 -15.18 -18.68 -0.98
N TYR A 23 -14.75 -17.67 -1.74
CA TYR A 23 -14.11 -17.88 -3.05
C TYR A 23 -12.65 -18.34 -2.93
N ILE A 24 -11.95 -17.91 -1.88
CA ILE A 24 -10.58 -18.30 -1.59
C ILE A 24 -10.46 -18.72 -0.11
N GLN A 25 -9.40 -19.46 0.21
CA GLN A 25 -9.04 -19.82 1.58
C GLN A 25 -8.19 -18.73 2.23
N LYS A 26 -8.19 -18.68 3.57
CA LYS A 26 -7.42 -17.70 4.36
C LYS A 26 -5.92 -17.69 4.08
N ASN A 27 -5.33 -18.82 3.70
CA ASN A 27 -3.91 -18.91 3.35
C ASN A 27 -3.59 -18.40 1.93
N GLN A 28 -4.61 -18.07 1.13
CA GLN A 28 -4.47 -17.52 -0.21
C GLN A 28 -4.55 -15.98 -0.22
N ILE A 29 -4.81 -15.34 0.94
CA ILE A 29 -4.80 -13.89 1.06
C ILE A 29 -3.37 -13.39 0.86
N LYS A 30 -3.15 -12.59 -0.18
CA LYS A 30 -1.86 -11.94 -0.44
C LYS A 30 -1.51 -11.00 0.70
N LYS A 31 -0.25 -11.07 1.14
CA LYS A 31 0.27 -10.28 2.24
C LYS A 31 1.76 -10.05 2.10
N GLU A 32 2.25 -8.93 2.60
CA GLU A 32 3.66 -8.56 2.56
C GLU A 32 4.06 -7.89 3.87
N LYS A 33 5.21 -8.29 4.42
CA LYS A 33 5.79 -7.66 5.61
C LYS A 33 6.73 -6.55 5.19
N VAL A 34 6.52 -5.36 5.74
CA VAL A 34 7.27 -4.16 5.35
C VAL A 34 7.72 -3.40 6.59
N THR A 35 8.89 -2.78 6.50
CA THR A 35 9.33 -1.77 7.46
C THR A 35 9.07 -0.40 6.83
N ALA A 36 8.10 0.33 7.37
CA ALA A 36 7.66 1.62 6.85
C ALA A 36 8.27 2.78 7.65
N LEU A 37 8.64 3.85 6.96
CA LEU A 37 8.99 5.12 7.58
C LEU A 37 7.70 5.82 8.02
N VAL A 38 7.64 6.22 9.29
CA VAL A 38 6.50 6.97 9.83
C VAL A 38 6.66 8.45 9.48
N ASP A 39 5.72 8.95 8.67
CA ASP A 39 5.67 10.35 8.26
C ASP A 39 4.29 10.94 8.62
N SER A 40 4.23 11.79 9.64
CA SER A 40 3.00 12.47 10.04
C SER A 40 2.58 13.60 9.07
N GLY A 41 3.46 13.99 8.15
CA GLY A 41 3.16 14.97 7.09
C GLY A 41 2.55 14.34 5.84
N ALA A 42 2.60 13.01 5.70
CA ALA A 42 2.01 12.31 4.57
C ALA A 42 0.49 12.18 4.74
N TYR A 43 -0.27 12.55 3.70
CA TYR A 43 -1.74 12.40 3.70
C TYR A 43 -2.18 10.96 3.37
N MET A 44 -1.37 10.22 2.61
CA MET A 44 -1.65 8.85 2.18
C MET A 44 -0.47 7.94 2.48
N MET A 45 -0.73 6.65 2.62
CA MET A 45 0.31 5.64 2.62
C MET A 45 0.89 5.53 1.20
N CYS A 46 2.20 5.73 1.08
CA CYS A 46 2.92 5.50 -0.15
C CYS A 46 3.63 4.15 -0.08
N ILE A 47 3.36 3.29 -1.06
CA ILE A 47 4.05 2.00 -1.23
C ILE A 47 4.77 1.99 -2.58
N ASN A 48 5.77 1.12 -2.71
CA ASN A 48 6.45 0.94 -3.99
C ASN A 48 5.63 0.04 -4.94
N GLU A 49 5.91 0.12 -6.24
CA GLU A 49 5.27 -0.73 -7.25
C GLU A 49 5.49 -2.23 -6.98
N HIS A 50 6.59 -2.60 -6.32
CA HIS A 50 6.84 -3.99 -5.93
C HIS A 50 5.78 -4.53 -4.96
N ILE A 51 5.49 -3.79 -3.89
CA ILE A 51 4.46 -4.14 -2.90
C ILE A 51 3.09 -4.13 -3.55
N LYS A 52 2.79 -3.13 -4.40
CA LYS A 52 1.54 -3.08 -5.18
C LYS A 52 1.33 -4.37 -6.00
N ASN A 53 2.38 -4.82 -6.69
CA ASN A 53 2.33 -6.05 -7.49
C ASN A 53 2.22 -7.32 -6.63
N GLN A 54 2.91 -7.39 -5.48
CA GLN A 54 2.80 -8.52 -4.54
C GLN A 54 1.40 -8.64 -3.94
N LEU A 55 0.76 -7.51 -3.64
CA LEU A 55 -0.61 -7.44 -3.11
C LEU A 55 -1.67 -7.48 -4.21
N ASP A 56 -1.26 -7.42 -5.48
CA ASP A 56 -2.14 -7.43 -6.66
C ASP A 56 -3.22 -6.33 -6.57
N LEU A 57 -2.80 -5.11 -6.20
CA LEU A 57 -3.73 -4.01 -5.99
C LEU A 57 -4.26 -3.49 -7.32
N MET A 58 -5.59 -3.34 -7.38
CA MET A 58 -6.27 -2.75 -8.51
C MET A 58 -5.93 -1.27 -8.68
N PHE A 59 -5.86 -0.82 -9.93
CA PHE A 59 -5.88 0.60 -10.27
C PHE A 59 -7.30 1.14 -10.14
N ILE A 60 -7.46 2.28 -9.49
CA ILE A 60 -8.72 3.00 -9.33
C ILE A 60 -8.65 4.30 -10.13
N GLU A 61 -7.65 5.13 -9.88
CA GLU A 61 -7.51 6.45 -10.50
C GLU A 61 -6.06 6.95 -10.47
N THR A 62 -5.78 8.03 -11.21
CA THR A 62 -4.50 8.73 -11.13
C THR A 62 -4.65 10.01 -10.33
N LYS A 63 -3.78 10.23 -9.34
CA LYS A 63 -3.73 11.46 -8.54
C LYS A 63 -2.45 12.24 -8.76
N GLU A 64 -2.56 13.55 -8.63
CA GLU A 64 -1.40 14.45 -8.58
C GLU A 64 -0.88 14.49 -7.14
N ALA A 65 0.41 14.23 -6.98
CA ALA A 65 1.12 14.27 -5.72
C ALA A 65 2.29 15.24 -5.81
N GLU A 66 2.39 16.15 -4.85
CA GLU A 66 3.55 17.03 -4.70
C GLU A 66 4.62 16.30 -3.87
N MET A 67 5.78 16.10 -4.49
CA MET A 67 6.93 15.46 -3.85
C MET A 67 7.69 16.48 -2.98
N ALA A 68 8.49 15.98 -2.03
CA ALA A 68 9.28 16.85 -1.15
C ALA A 68 10.26 17.79 -1.87
N ASN A 69 10.59 17.51 -3.14
CA ASN A 69 11.42 18.38 -3.98
C ASN A 69 10.59 19.43 -4.77
N GLY A 70 9.29 19.58 -4.49
CA GLY A 70 8.37 20.49 -5.16
C GLY A 70 7.88 20.02 -6.53
N THR A 71 8.26 18.81 -6.97
CA THR A 71 7.78 18.26 -8.25
C THR A 71 6.37 17.72 -8.09
N ILE A 72 5.46 18.13 -8.97
CA ILE A 72 4.13 17.51 -9.08
C ILE A 72 4.25 16.31 -10.02
N THR A 73 3.92 15.13 -9.51
CA THR A 73 3.91 13.89 -10.29
C THR A 73 2.52 13.27 -10.29
N ARG A 74 2.23 12.47 -11.31
CA ARG A 74 0.99 11.69 -11.41
C ARG A 74 1.27 10.26 -10.99
N ILE A 75 0.53 9.77 -10.00
CA ILE A 75 0.71 8.44 -9.41
C ILE A 75 -0.63 7.70 -9.44
N ASP A 76 -0.55 6.41 -9.72
CA ASP A 76 -1.67 5.48 -9.70
C ASP A 76 -2.09 5.17 -8.25
N VAL A 77 -3.39 5.18 -8.00
CA VAL A 77 -4.04 4.83 -6.74
C VAL A 77 -5.05 3.73 -6.97
#